data_AF-A0A392PVT3-F1
#
_entry.id   AF-A0A392PVT3-F1
#
_cell.length_a   1.000
_cell.length_b   1.000
_cell.length_c   1.000
_cell.angle_alpha   90.00
_cell.angle_beta   90.00
_cell.angle_gamma   90.00
#
_symmetry.space_group_name_H-M   'P 1'
#
loop_
_entity.id
_entity.type
_entity.pdbx_description
1 polymer ?
#
loop_
_entity_poly.entity_id
_entity_poly.type
_entity_poly.pdbx_seq_one_letter_code
_entity_poly.pdbx_strand_id
1 'polypeptide(L)'
;THKGVEAARVGAVGMILANDENSGSGIQADPHVVPSSYSYNQDISDNWTKFLWYPVASISKVVTQMATKPAPFIAFFSARGPNPVEPTILKVYSSVLI
;
A
#
# COMPACT_ATOMS: atom_id res chain seq x y z
N THR A 1 6.02 5.66 -7.14
CA THR A 1 7.26 6.49 -7.34
C THR A 1 7.04 8.01 -7.36
N HIS A 2 6.16 8.59 -8.18
CA HIS A 2 6.01 10.05 -8.34
C HIS A 2 5.84 10.82 -7.02
N LYS A 3 5.02 10.29 -6.09
CA LYS A 3 4.82 10.85 -4.75
C LYS A 3 6.14 11.07 -3.98
N GLY A 4 7.06 10.11 -4.07
CA GLY A 4 8.36 10.21 -3.40
C GLY A 4 9.29 11.23 -4.06
N VAL A 5 9.20 11.40 -5.39
CA VAL A 5 9.97 12.41 -6.13
C VAL A 5 9.50 13.81 -5.74
N GLU A 6 8.18 14.03 -5.65
CA GLU A 6 7.63 15.30 -5.20
C GLU A 6 7.98 15.61 -3.74
N ALA A 7 7.93 14.62 -2.85
CA ALA A 7 8.36 14.77 -1.47
C ALA A 7 9.84 15.21 -1.40
N ALA A 8 10.72 14.57 -2.18
CA ALA A 8 12.12 14.98 -2.27
C ALA A 8 12.27 16.41 -2.81
N ARG A 9 11.49 16.78 -3.84
CA ARG A 9 11.53 18.11 -4.48
C ARG A 9 11.23 19.23 -3.49
N VAL A 10 10.32 19.02 -2.54
CA VAL A 10 9.97 20.00 -1.50
C VAL A 10 10.85 19.91 -0.25
N GLY A 11 11.91 19.08 -0.27
CA GLY A 11 12.85 18.93 0.83
C GLY A 11 12.35 18.07 1.99
N ALA A 12 11.36 17.21 1.77
CA ALA A 12 10.90 16.28 2.81
C ALA A 12 11.99 15.26 3.15
N VAL A 13 12.21 15.03 4.45
CA VAL A 13 13.18 14.05 4.96
C VAL A 13 12.65 12.60 4.94
N GLY A 14 11.33 12.44 4.78
CA GLY A 14 10.64 11.16 4.72
C GLY A 14 9.16 11.34 4.42
N MET A 15 8.46 10.23 4.18
CA MET A 15 7.05 10.22 3.77
C MET A 15 6.27 9.09 4.45
N ILE A 16 5.08 9.39 4.95
CA ILE A 16 4.11 8.39 5.40
C ILE A 16 2.96 8.38 4.39
N LEU A 17 2.65 7.19 3.87
CA LEU A 17 1.60 6.99 2.89
C LEU A 17 0.39 6.33 3.57
N ALA A 18 -0.81 6.72 3.18
CA ALA A 18 -2.04 6.06 3.57
C ALA A 18 -2.85 5.73 2.31
N ASN A 19 -3.61 4.63 2.38
CA ASN A 19 -4.62 4.32 1.37
C ASN A 19 -5.75 5.34 1.43
N ASP A 20 -6.34 5.61 0.28
CA ASP A 20 -7.67 6.21 0.24
C ASP A 20 -8.74 5.17 0.63
N GLU A 21 -9.98 5.63 0.79
CA GLU A 21 -11.10 4.77 1.17
C GLU A 21 -11.32 3.63 0.16
N ASN A 22 -11.12 3.91 -1.13
CA ASN A 22 -11.34 2.96 -2.23
C ASN A 22 -10.28 1.85 -2.29
N SER A 23 -9.04 2.13 -1.89
CA SER A 23 -7.94 1.16 -1.90
C SER A 23 -7.93 0.27 -0.64
N GLY A 24 -8.75 0.60 0.37
CA GLY A 24 -8.94 -0.18 1.58
C GLY A 24 -7.62 -0.47 2.29
N SER A 25 -7.36 -1.76 2.56
CA SER A 25 -6.14 -2.26 3.22
C SER A 25 -5.11 -2.85 2.24
N GLY A 26 -5.28 -2.59 0.94
CA GLY A 26 -4.36 -3.08 -0.10
C GLY A 26 -2.95 -2.53 0.08
N ILE A 27 -1.94 -3.36 -0.15
CA ILE A 27 -0.54 -2.94 -0.10
C ILE A 27 -0.01 -2.91 -1.52
N GLN A 28 0.45 -1.74 -1.96
CA GLN A 28 1.17 -1.58 -3.21
C GLN A 28 2.65 -1.39 -2.93
N ALA A 29 3.48 -2.29 -3.47
CA ALA A 29 4.93 -2.22 -3.34
C ALA A 29 5.51 -1.18 -4.31
N ASP A 30 5.44 0.08 -3.91
CA ASP A 30 5.96 1.21 -4.68
C ASP A 30 7.34 1.64 -4.14
N PRO A 31 8.39 1.66 -4.97
CA PRO A 31 9.66 2.22 -4.56
C PRO A 31 9.57 3.75 -4.48
N HIS A 32 10.26 4.32 -3.48
CA HIS A 32 10.34 5.77 -3.23
C HIS A 32 11.80 6.20 -3.04
N VAL A 33 12.10 7.43 -3.45
CA VAL A 33 13.45 8.02 -3.38
C VAL A 33 13.77 8.63 -2.01
N VAL A 34 12.79 8.70 -1.11
CA VAL A 34 12.93 9.13 0.28
C VAL A 34 12.51 8.00 1.23
N PRO A 35 13.02 7.95 2.47
CA PRO A 35 12.52 7.03 3.49
C PRO A 35 10.99 7.09 3.58
N SER A 36 10.34 5.95 3.35
CA SER A 36 8.88 5.90 3.24
C SER A 36 8.29 4.73 4.00
N SER A 37 7.14 4.94 4.63
CA SER A 37 6.37 3.88 5.30
C SER A 37 4.90 3.93 4.88
N TYR A 38 4.30 2.75 4.74
CA TYR A 38 2.88 2.61 4.41
C TYR A 38 2.07 2.38 5.69
N SER A 39 1.09 3.23 5.94
CA SER A 39 0.11 3.02 7.00
C SER A 39 -0.99 2.09 6.52
N TYR A 40 -1.21 1.01 7.26
CA TYR A 40 -2.35 0.11 7.07
C TYR A 40 -3.67 0.73 7.57
N ASN A 41 -3.59 1.66 8.52
CA ASN A 41 -4.74 2.28 9.15
C ASN A 41 -5.03 3.64 8.48
N GLN A 42 -6.23 3.77 7.91
CA GLN A 42 -6.75 5.03 7.37
C GLN A 42 -6.82 6.12 8.45
N ASP A 43 -7.01 5.73 9.72
CA ASP A 43 -7.11 6.66 10.87
C ASP A 43 -5.81 7.43 11.20
N ILE A 44 -4.66 7.03 10.63
CA ILE A 44 -3.41 7.74 10.92
C ILE A 44 -3.46 9.15 10.33
N SER A 45 -4.10 9.43 9.20
CA SER A 45 -4.10 10.80 8.64
C SER A 45 -4.85 11.80 9.49
N ASP A 46 -5.94 11.37 10.14
CA ASP A 46 -6.95 12.30 10.65
C ASP A 46 -6.80 12.63 12.12
N ASN A 47 -6.16 11.76 12.93
CA ASN A 47 -6.11 11.95 14.38
C ASN A 47 -4.73 12.35 14.93
N TRP A 48 -3.63 12.01 14.25
CA TRP A 48 -2.29 12.18 14.84
C TRP A 48 -1.87 13.65 15.05
N THR A 49 -2.29 14.57 14.17
CA THR A 49 -1.95 15.99 14.26
C THR A 49 -2.91 16.80 15.12
N LYS A 50 -4.13 16.29 15.38
CA LYS A 50 -5.19 17.05 16.06
C LYS A 50 -4.95 17.25 17.56
N PHE A 51 -4.07 16.47 18.18
CA PHE A 51 -3.91 16.43 19.64
C PHE A 51 -2.51 16.76 20.16
N LEU A 52 -1.55 17.09 19.29
CA LEU A 52 -0.16 17.31 19.70
C LEU A 52 0.34 18.66 19.19
N TRP A 53 0.81 19.50 20.12
CA TRP A 53 1.44 20.79 19.80
C TRP A 53 2.75 20.64 18.99
N TYR A 54 3.39 19.47 19.06
CA TYR A 54 4.63 19.14 18.36
C TYR A 54 4.64 17.67 17.92
N PRO A 55 3.95 17.31 16.82
CA PRO A 55 3.92 15.95 16.34
C PRO A 55 5.29 15.55 15.80
N VAL A 56 5.89 14.51 16.38
CA VAL A 56 7.16 13.91 15.93
C VAL A 56 6.90 12.46 15.56
N ALA A 57 7.39 12.05 14.38
CA ALA A 57 7.33 10.67 13.91
C ALA A 57 8.73 10.16 13.55
N SER A 58 8.93 8.85 13.61
CA SER A 58 10.19 8.20 13.25
C SER A 58 9.92 6.98 12.37
N ILE A 59 10.76 6.78 11.37
CA ILE A 59 10.73 5.60 10.48
C ILE A 59 11.89 4.70 10.90
N SER A 60 11.58 3.52 11.42
CA SER A 60 12.57 2.53 11.84
C SER A 60 13.04 1.66 10.67
N LYS A 61 14.05 0.83 10.93
CA LYS A 61 14.45 -0.24 10.00
C LYS A 61 13.30 -1.25 9.85
N VAL A 62 13.08 -1.73 8.63
CA VAL A 62 12.01 -2.69 8.35
C VAL A 62 12.22 -4.01 9.09
N VAL A 63 11.12 -4.61 9.55
CA VAL A 63 11.08 -5.94 10.17
C VAL A 63 10.10 -6.81 9.38
N THR A 64 10.52 -8.01 9.01
CA THR A 64 9.65 -8.97 8.32
C THR A 64 8.72 -9.64 9.32
N GLN A 65 7.41 -9.52 9.10
CA GLN A 65 6.39 -10.21 9.89
C GLN A 65 5.87 -11.43 9.11
N MET A 66 5.71 -12.56 9.81
CA MET A 66 5.21 -13.81 9.25
C MET A 66 3.81 -14.13 9.81
N ALA A 67 3.07 -15.00 9.13
CA ALA A 67 1.74 -15.45 9.56
C ALA A 67 0.68 -14.34 9.71
N THR A 68 0.71 -13.34 8.83
CA THR A 68 -0.29 -12.27 8.74
C THR A 68 -1.65 -12.81 8.26
N LYS A 69 -2.75 -12.16 8.65
CA LYS A 69 -4.12 -12.51 8.21
C LYS A 69 -4.79 -11.31 7.52
N PRO A 70 -5.54 -11.51 6.42
CA PRO A 70 -5.79 -12.78 5.74
C PRO A 70 -4.61 -13.24 4.88
N ALA A 71 -4.28 -14.54 4.92
CA ALA A 71 -3.32 -15.18 4.03
C ALA A 71 -3.70 -16.67 3.82
N PRO A 72 -3.56 -17.23 2.61
CA PRO A 72 -3.16 -16.57 1.37
C PRO A 72 -4.25 -15.65 0.81
N PHE A 73 -3.86 -14.63 0.05
CA PHE A 73 -4.77 -13.79 -0.72
C PHE A 73 -4.21 -13.60 -2.14
N ILE A 74 -5.09 -13.39 -3.11
CA ILE A 74 -4.68 -13.12 -4.49
C ILE A 74 -4.20 -11.67 -4.57
N ALA A 75 -2.95 -11.46 -5.00
CA ALA A 75 -2.43 -10.12 -5.22
C ALA A 75 -3.30 -9.34 -6.22
N PHE A 76 -3.56 -8.06 -5.94
CA PHE A 76 -4.43 -7.21 -6.77
C PHE A 76 -3.97 -7.13 -8.23
N PHE A 77 -2.65 -7.11 -8.47
CA PHE A 77 -2.06 -7.03 -9.81
C PHE A 77 -1.98 -8.39 -10.54
N SER A 78 -2.48 -9.48 -9.94
CA SER A 78 -2.49 -10.80 -10.59
C SER A 78 -3.41 -10.79 -11.80
N ALA A 79 -2.88 -11.15 -12.97
CA ALA A 79 -3.67 -11.24 -14.19
C ALA A 79 -4.79 -12.30 -14.05
N ARG A 80 -6.00 -11.92 -14.44
CA ARG A 80 -7.19 -12.78 -14.34
C ARG A 80 -7.62 -13.23 -15.73
N GLY A 81 -8.11 -14.46 -15.79
CA GLY A 81 -8.84 -14.95 -16.95
C GLY A 81 -10.22 -14.29 -17.10
N PRO A 82 -10.96 -14.64 -18.15
CA PRO A 82 -10.61 -15.64 -19.19
C PRO A 82 -9.50 -15.16 -20.14
N ASN A 83 -8.95 -16.10 -20.92
CA ASN A 83 -8.04 -15.76 -22.01
C ASN A 83 -8.81 -14.93 -23.07
N PRO A 84 -8.37 -13.71 -23.41
CA PRO A 84 -9.09 -12.86 -24.37
C PRO A 84 -9.00 -13.36 -25.81
N VAL A 85 -8.05 -14.24 -26.14
CA VAL A 85 -7.86 -14.78 -27.49
C VAL A 85 -8.67 -16.06 -27.71
N GLU A 86 -8.61 -16.98 -26.75
CA GLU A 86 -9.29 -18.27 -26.82
C GLU A 86 -9.90 -18.61 -25.46
N PRO A 87 -11.17 -18.24 -25.22
CA PRO A 87 -11.83 -18.43 -23.92
C PRO A 87 -11.95 -19.89 -23.49
N THR A 88 -11.86 -20.86 -24.42
CA THR A 88 -11.90 -22.30 -24.09
C THR A 88 -10.62 -22.79 -23.42
N ILE A 89 -9.50 -22.07 -23.57
CA ILE A 89 -8.27 -22.34 -22.83
C ILE A 89 -8.36 -21.67 -21.46
N LEU A 90 -8.50 -22.51 -20.42
CA LEU A 90 -8.60 -22.05 -19.05
C LEU A 90 -7.36 -21.22 -18.65
N LYS A 91 -7.62 -19.98 -18.25
CA LYS A 91 -6.66 -19.11 -17.55
C LYS A 91 -7.16 -18.90 -16.14
N VAL A 92 -6.26 -18.58 -15.20
CA VAL A 92 -6.58 -18.45 -13.77
C VAL A 92 -7.82 -17.57 -13.58
N TYR A 93 -8.94 -18.18 -13.23
CA TYR A 93 -10.21 -17.51 -13.01
C TYR A 93 -10.23 -17.01 -11.57
N SER A 94 -10.42 -15.71 -11.36
CA SER A 94 -10.65 -15.18 -10.01
C SER A 94 -12.14 -14.95 -9.85
N SER A 95 -12.83 -15.97 -9.35
CA SER A 95 -14.19 -15.86 -8.84
C SER A 95 -14.13 -15.97 -7.32
N VAL A 96 -13.68 -14.91 -6.67
CA VAL A 96 -13.85 -14.75 -5.21
C VAL A 96 -14.14 -13.28 -4.96
N LEU A 97 -15.41 -12.99 -4.66
CA LEU A 97 -15.77 -11.88 -3.78
C LEU A 97 -15.03 -12.13 -2.45
N ILE A 98 -14.13 -11.21 -2.10
CA ILE A 98 -13.71 -11.01 -0.72
C ILE A 98 -14.44 -9.75 -0.27
#